data_AF-A0A1B9HVA6-F1
#
_entry.id   AF-A0A1B9HVA6-F1
#
_cell.length_a   1.000
_cell.length_b   1.000
_cell.length_c   1.000
_cell.angle_alpha   90.00
_cell.angle_beta   90.00
_cell.angle_gamma   90.00
#
_symmetry.space_group_name_H-M   'P 1'
#
loop_
_entity.id
_entity.type
_entity.pdbx_description
1 polymer ?
#
loop_
_entity_poly.entity_id
_entity_poly.type
_entity_poly.pdbx_seq_one_letter_code
_entity_poly.pdbx_strand_id
1 'polypeptide(L)'
;MPPKRSLKRRGEDEDRRQSKKVGKNKREITYDTYDEALDGGVEMEEKGERYKDGDKSQRFYERAVELYEKALGFQETYDAAYNQARALYTLSTSFLLPPSCVPTLRRSIALYTQATNLTNSPLLRMDVGFNLSQSYSSLADILEDLDSDTHLEEIRKLRIQARDILQEVMDGQEEYLRATSEDNDADETEEVVDEIETGADAPEESMEVDPDDQDGEEETFETHLPTPSTYIDTVITLIDIHLSLWTATVEPQTPIQEDQLAVRNILDRAAVFASPGRQAELDLAEVKVLLSMDSIIWEIYKGQAQPTMGLEKSLEGAIAALTAISSSLDITPPEEPTVKPEILTILADTHVVIANRMIFLNKHYPPGPSPLAQQAWFHLSQATVHLNTALELPTSAFTPKEFKPSVLLSLAKASLSRAKLSPSHDTAKRNATQLIDNANTYAARAGEGLGWKFLRFDGSAPASTGLTLSIGGSNGKDELPWQAGWESELLARNIALQQIRNCLYATKSEIIPQEDKNKYATGLKKVLNKLNAQQGERAISQKDVERFLAEIEDDEGLIEETEKGWWKEVFA
;
A
#
# COMPACT_ATOMS: atom_id res chain seq x y z
N MET A 1 12.93 52.19 -29.44
CA MET A 1 12.43 52.91 -30.66
C MET A 1 13.54 52.86 -31.70
N PRO A 2 13.32 52.76 -33.03
CA PRO A 2 12.09 52.92 -33.81
C PRO A 2 11.90 51.68 -34.77
N PRO A 3 11.32 51.73 -36.00
CA PRO A 3 9.97 51.18 -36.25
C PRO A 3 9.79 50.32 -37.55
N LYS A 4 8.60 49.69 -37.64
CA LYS A 4 7.67 49.53 -38.80
C LYS A 4 8.15 49.20 -40.24
N ARG A 5 7.31 48.32 -40.83
CA ARG A 5 6.85 48.16 -42.25
C ARG A 5 7.63 47.16 -43.10
N SER A 6 7.05 46.01 -43.46
CA SER A 6 5.95 45.72 -44.41
C SER A 6 6.41 45.74 -45.87
N LEU A 7 6.42 44.57 -46.51
CA LEU A 7 6.23 44.48 -47.96
C LEU A 7 5.45 43.23 -48.32
N LYS A 8 4.43 43.50 -49.13
CA LYS A 8 3.38 42.64 -49.67
C LYS A 8 3.85 42.16 -51.06
N ARG A 9 3.77 40.87 -51.36
CA ARG A 9 3.63 40.24 -52.70
C ARG A 9 2.95 38.89 -52.40
N ARG A 10 1.70 38.55 -52.75
CA ARG A 10 0.85 38.67 -53.96
C ARG A 10 1.44 38.01 -55.21
N GLY A 11 0.73 36.98 -55.68
CA GLY A 11 0.90 36.24 -56.94
C GLY A 11 1.32 34.81 -56.67
N GLU A 12 0.40 33.87 -56.43
CA GLU A 12 -0.29 33.07 -57.46
C GLU A 12 0.67 32.04 -58.08
N ASP A 13 0.63 30.82 -57.54
CA ASP A 13 0.61 29.59 -58.33
C ASP A 13 -0.33 28.62 -57.62
N GLU A 14 -1.46 28.39 -58.28
CA GLU A 14 -2.41 27.30 -58.03
C GLU A 14 -1.72 25.94 -58.26
N ASP A 15 -2.38 24.88 -57.80
CA ASP A 15 -2.02 23.46 -58.01
C ASP A 15 -0.98 22.84 -57.09
N ARG A 16 -1.35 22.71 -55.81
CA ARG A 16 -1.20 21.45 -55.04
C ARG A 16 -2.11 21.46 -53.81
N ARG A 17 -3.43 21.47 -54.04
CA ARG A 17 -4.38 20.95 -53.05
C ARG A 17 -4.24 19.43 -53.06
N GLN A 18 -3.28 18.93 -52.30
CA GLN A 18 -3.26 17.51 -51.95
C GLN A 18 -4.58 17.21 -51.22
N SER A 19 -5.36 16.38 -51.90
CA SER A 19 -6.58 15.75 -51.46
C SER A 19 -6.50 15.35 -50.00
N LYS A 20 -7.36 15.96 -49.17
CA LYS A 20 -7.78 15.36 -47.90
C LYS A 20 -8.23 13.93 -48.21
N LYS A 21 -7.48 12.94 -47.75
CA LYS A 21 -7.93 11.55 -47.74
C LYS A 21 -9.29 11.54 -47.03
N VAL A 22 -10.32 11.26 -47.82
CA VAL A 22 -11.70 11.02 -47.39
C VAL A 22 -11.63 9.93 -46.33
N GLY A 23 -12.31 10.18 -45.20
CA GLY A 23 -12.23 9.36 -44.01
C GLY A 23 -12.43 7.89 -44.32
N LYS A 24 -11.53 7.04 -43.81
CA LYS A 24 -11.86 5.64 -43.54
C LYS A 24 -13.15 5.69 -42.73
N ASN A 25 -14.23 5.13 -43.27
CA ASN A 25 -15.47 4.92 -42.53
C ASN A 25 -15.07 4.25 -41.21
N LYS A 26 -15.17 5.00 -40.12
CA LYS A 26 -15.05 4.45 -38.78
C LYS A 26 -16.29 3.57 -38.66
N ARG A 27 -16.17 2.28 -39.02
CA ARG A 27 -17.22 1.29 -38.74
C ARG A 27 -17.56 1.49 -37.27
N GLU A 28 -18.86 1.64 -36.97
CA GLU A 28 -19.29 1.65 -35.59
C GLU A 28 -18.74 0.38 -34.95
N ILE A 29 -17.99 0.53 -33.87
CA ILE A 29 -17.40 -0.60 -33.16
C ILE A 29 -18.59 -1.37 -32.58
N THR A 30 -18.90 -2.50 -33.20
CA THR A 30 -19.84 -3.49 -32.67
C THR A 30 -19.09 -4.42 -31.74
N TYR A 31 -19.81 -5.02 -30.80
CA TYR A 31 -19.28 -5.96 -29.82
C TYR A 31 -20.12 -7.22 -29.83
N ASP A 32 -20.50 -7.70 -31.02
CA ASP A 32 -21.60 -8.65 -31.20
C ASP A 32 -21.15 -10.10 -31.29
N THR A 33 -19.84 -10.33 -31.18
CA THR A 33 -19.22 -11.64 -31.00
C THR A 33 -18.47 -11.71 -29.68
N TYR A 34 -18.09 -12.93 -29.28
CA TYR A 34 -17.22 -13.18 -28.13
C TYR A 34 -15.89 -12.42 -28.27
N ASP A 35 -15.18 -12.62 -29.38
CA ASP A 35 -13.86 -12.00 -29.62
C ASP A 35 -13.94 -10.47 -29.61
N GLU A 36 -14.93 -9.88 -30.31
CA GLU A 36 -15.09 -8.42 -30.34
C GLU A 36 -15.33 -7.85 -28.93
N ALA A 37 -16.15 -8.52 -28.12
CA ALA A 37 -16.44 -8.10 -26.75
C ALA A 37 -15.23 -8.27 -25.82
N LEU A 38 -14.50 -9.38 -25.93
CA LEU A 38 -13.30 -9.64 -25.14
C LEU A 38 -12.20 -8.60 -25.45
N ASP A 39 -11.87 -8.41 -26.73
CA ASP A 39 -10.89 -7.41 -27.19
C ASP A 39 -11.30 -6.00 -26.78
N GLY A 40 -12.60 -5.70 -26.88
CA GLY A 40 -13.17 -4.44 -26.42
C GLY A 40 -12.96 -4.21 -24.93
N GLY A 41 -13.11 -5.26 -24.12
CA GLY A 41 -12.83 -5.24 -22.69
C GLY A 41 -11.37 -4.89 -22.41
N VAL A 42 -10.43 -5.59 -23.05
CA VAL A 42 -8.98 -5.37 -22.93
C VAL A 42 -8.61 -3.93 -23.34
N GLU A 43 -9.12 -3.44 -24.47
CA GLU A 43 -8.84 -2.08 -24.94
C GLU A 43 -9.31 -1.01 -23.94
N MET A 44 -10.46 -1.23 -23.28
CA MET A 44 -10.98 -0.32 -22.27
C MET A 44 -10.18 -0.41 -20.97
N GLU A 45 -9.79 -1.61 -20.54
CA GLU A 45 -8.94 -1.81 -19.37
C GLU A 45 -7.59 -1.09 -19.52
N GLU A 46 -6.89 -1.28 -20.64
CA GLU A 46 -5.65 -0.56 -20.94
C GLU A 46 -5.85 0.97 -20.99
N LYS A 47 -7.00 1.44 -21.49
CA LYS A 47 -7.33 2.88 -21.42
C LYS A 47 -7.44 3.32 -19.96
N GLY A 48 -8.10 2.55 -19.12
CA GLY A 48 -8.19 2.75 -17.68
C GLY A 48 -6.80 2.93 -17.05
N GLU A 49 -5.91 1.97 -17.28
CA GLU A 49 -4.53 1.97 -16.79
C GLU A 49 -3.74 3.19 -17.25
N ARG A 50 -3.87 3.58 -18.52
CA ARG A 50 -3.19 4.78 -19.07
C ARG A 50 -3.61 6.07 -18.36
N TYR A 51 -4.85 6.19 -17.89
CA TYR A 51 -5.29 7.34 -17.11
C TYR A 51 -4.89 7.27 -15.63
N LYS A 52 -4.57 6.08 -15.11
CA LYS A 52 -4.16 5.76 -13.74
C LYS A 52 -5.20 6.03 -12.64
N ASP A 53 -5.87 7.19 -12.66
CA ASP A 53 -6.82 7.60 -11.63
C ASP A 53 -7.94 8.51 -12.16
N GLY A 54 -8.90 8.80 -11.27
CA GLY A 54 -9.99 9.73 -11.52
C GLY A 54 -11.21 9.13 -12.23
N ASP A 55 -12.27 9.95 -12.32
CA ASP A 55 -13.56 9.63 -12.96
C ASP A 55 -13.41 9.02 -14.36
N LYS A 56 -12.43 9.50 -15.12
CA LYS A 56 -12.19 9.01 -16.48
C LYS A 56 -11.65 7.58 -16.50
N SER A 57 -10.68 7.27 -15.64
CA SER A 57 -10.11 5.92 -15.53
C SER A 57 -11.18 4.94 -15.03
N GLN A 58 -11.94 5.34 -14.00
CA GLN A 58 -13.05 4.54 -13.46
C GLN A 58 -14.07 4.14 -14.55
N ARG A 59 -14.53 5.09 -15.37
CA ARG A 59 -15.49 4.81 -16.45
C ARG A 59 -14.96 3.83 -17.50
N PHE A 60 -13.65 3.81 -17.73
CA PHE A 60 -13.04 2.83 -18.64
C PHE A 60 -13.07 1.43 -18.04
N TYR A 61 -12.75 1.28 -16.75
CA TYR A 61 -12.88 -0.01 -16.07
C TYR A 61 -14.34 -0.48 -15.97
N GLU A 62 -15.29 0.42 -15.66
CA GLU A 62 -16.72 0.10 -15.68
C GLU A 62 -17.15 -0.43 -17.07
N ARG A 63 -16.68 0.22 -18.14
CA ARG A 63 -16.95 -0.23 -19.50
C ARG A 63 -16.26 -1.56 -19.84
N ALA A 64 -15.05 -1.80 -19.35
CA ALA A 64 -14.35 -3.07 -19.52
C ALA A 64 -15.14 -4.22 -18.87
N VAL A 65 -15.65 -4.02 -17.65
CA VAL A 65 -16.50 -5.00 -16.96
C VAL A 65 -17.76 -5.33 -17.75
N GLU A 66 -18.46 -4.33 -18.30
CA GLU A 66 -19.64 -4.56 -19.15
C GLU A 66 -19.33 -5.39 -20.40
N LEU A 67 -18.16 -5.18 -21.00
CA LEU A 67 -17.73 -5.89 -22.20
C LEU A 67 -17.30 -7.33 -21.89
N TYR A 68 -16.55 -7.54 -20.81
CA TYR A 68 -16.23 -8.90 -20.34
C TYR A 68 -17.47 -9.67 -19.89
N GLU A 69 -18.46 -9.01 -19.27
CA GLU A 69 -19.76 -9.61 -18.97
C GLU A 69 -20.48 -10.07 -20.25
N LYS A 70 -20.45 -9.23 -21.29
CA LYS A 70 -21.02 -9.57 -22.59
C LYS A 70 -20.30 -10.76 -23.23
N ALA A 71 -18.95 -10.79 -23.18
CA ALA A 71 -18.15 -11.92 -23.65
C ALA A 71 -18.50 -13.21 -22.91
N LEU A 72 -18.58 -13.17 -21.58
CA LEU A 72 -18.98 -14.30 -20.75
C LEU A 72 -20.41 -14.80 -21.08
N GLY A 73 -21.30 -13.88 -21.45
CA GLY A 73 -22.65 -14.19 -21.92
C GLY A 73 -22.71 -14.87 -23.29
N PHE A 74 -21.68 -14.71 -24.13
CA PHE A 74 -21.54 -15.45 -25.39
C PHE A 74 -20.90 -16.83 -25.15
N GLN A 75 -19.84 -16.89 -24.35
CA GLN A 75 -19.13 -18.12 -24.02
C GLN A 75 -18.53 -18.04 -22.61
N GLU A 76 -18.80 -19.05 -21.78
CA GLU A 76 -18.20 -19.17 -20.46
C GLU A 76 -16.76 -19.67 -20.57
N THR A 77 -15.81 -18.75 -20.77
CA THR A 77 -14.37 -19.03 -20.87
C THR A 77 -13.63 -18.59 -19.62
N TYR A 78 -12.44 -19.16 -19.41
CA TYR A 78 -11.50 -18.71 -18.39
C TYR A 78 -11.20 -17.21 -18.55
N ASP A 79 -10.87 -16.77 -19.77
CA ASP A 79 -10.40 -15.40 -20.03
C ASP A 79 -11.47 -14.34 -19.73
N ALA A 80 -12.71 -14.58 -20.17
CA ALA A 80 -13.80 -13.65 -19.90
C ALA A 80 -14.07 -13.55 -18.39
N ALA A 81 -14.09 -14.68 -17.66
CA ALA A 81 -14.32 -14.69 -16.23
C ALA A 81 -13.15 -14.07 -15.43
N TYR A 82 -11.90 -14.43 -15.77
CA TYR A 82 -10.69 -13.94 -15.13
C TYR A 82 -10.53 -12.44 -15.34
N ASN A 83 -10.62 -11.95 -16.58
CA ASN A 83 -10.45 -10.53 -16.88
C ASN A 83 -11.59 -9.68 -16.29
N GLN A 84 -12.83 -10.19 -16.28
CA GLN A 84 -13.93 -9.51 -15.57
C GLN A 84 -13.64 -9.41 -14.07
N ALA A 85 -13.17 -10.49 -13.45
CA ALA A 85 -12.83 -10.52 -12.04
C ALA A 85 -11.72 -9.52 -11.70
N ARG A 86 -10.68 -9.43 -12.55
CA ARG A 86 -9.57 -8.48 -12.40
C ARG A 86 -10.03 -7.03 -12.49
N ALA A 87 -10.79 -6.68 -13.52
CA ALA A 87 -11.32 -5.32 -13.66
C ALA A 87 -12.25 -4.93 -12.50
N LEU A 88 -13.06 -5.87 -11.98
CA LEU A 88 -13.89 -5.66 -10.79
C LEU A 88 -13.06 -5.50 -9.51
N TYR A 89 -11.99 -6.28 -9.35
CA TYR A 89 -11.05 -6.13 -8.24
C TYR A 89 -10.46 -4.72 -8.25
N THR A 90 -9.90 -4.28 -9.38
CA THR A 90 -9.34 -2.94 -9.54
C THR A 90 -10.37 -1.83 -9.27
N LEU A 91 -11.59 -1.94 -9.79
CA LEU A 91 -12.68 -1.00 -9.46
C LEU A 91 -12.94 -0.93 -7.96
N SER A 92 -12.98 -2.08 -7.29
CA SER A 92 -13.30 -2.18 -5.87
C SER A 92 -12.21 -1.59 -4.99
N THR A 93 -10.94 -1.87 -5.29
CA THR A 93 -9.80 -1.49 -4.45
C THR A 93 -9.27 -0.10 -4.76
N SER A 94 -9.37 0.37 -6.01
CA SER A 94 -8.73 1.62 -6.47
C SER A 94 -9.70 2.78 -6.70
N PHE A 95 -11.01 2.54 -6.80
CA PHE A 95 -11.97 3.58 -7.16
C PHE A 95 -13.18 3.65 -6.22
N LEU A 96 -13.77 2.53 -5.83
CA LEU A 96 -14.96 2.53 -4.99
C LEU A 96 -14.61 2.66 -3.51
N LEU A 97 -15.51 3.25 -2.73
CA LEU A 97 -15.41 3.32 -1.27
C LEU A 97 -16.44 2.38 -0.64
N PRO A 98 -16.23 1.95 0.62
CA PRO A 98 -17.26 1.27 1.36
C PRO A 98 -18.51 2.15 1.60
N PRO A 99 -19.72 1.56 1.57
CA PRO A 99 -20.01 0.15 1.38
C PRO A 99 -20.10 -0.29 -0.10
N SER A 100 -20.05 0.62 -1.07
CA SER A 100 -20.26 0.31 -2.48
C SER A 100 -19.22 -0.62 -3.11
N CYS A 101 -17.98 -0.66 -2.58
CA CYS A 101 -16.95 -1.58 -3.06
C CYS A 101 -17.22 -3.05 -2.68
N VAL A 102 -17.93 -3.32 -1.57
CA VAL A 102 -18.09 -4.68 -1.01
C VAL A 102 -18.82 -5.63 -1.96
N PRO A 103 -19.98 -5.28 -2.57
CA PRO A 103 -20.64 -6.15 -3.54
C PRO A 103 -19.79 -6.42 -4.79
N THR A 104 -19.08 -5.41 -5.27
CA THR A 104 -18.19 -5.49 -6.44
C THR A 104 -17.04 -6.46 -6.18
N LEU A 105 -16.43 -6.38 -4.99
CA LEU A 105 -15.34 -7.27 -4.59
C LEU A 105 -15.81 -8.72 -4.38
N ARG A 106 -16.99 -8.92 -3.76
CA ARG A 106 -17.62 -10.25 -3.68
C ARG A 106 -17.92 -10.84 -5.07
N ARG A 107 -18.32 -10.01 -6.03
CA ARG A 107 -18.53 -10.45 -7.41
C ARG A 107 -17.21 -10.86 -8.08
N SER A 108 -16.13 -10.12 -7.85
CA SER A 108 -14.79 -10.50 -8.31
C SER A 108 -14.37 -11.87 -7.76
N ILE A 109 -14.50 -12.11 -6.45
CA ILE A 109 -14.22 -13.41 -5.82
C ILE A 109 -15.02 -14.55 -6.48
N ALA A 110 -16.31 -14.33 -6.74
CA ALA A 110 -17.16 -15.34 -7.38
C ALA A 110 -16.71 -15.66 -8.81
N LEU A 111 -16.27 -14.65 -9.57
CA LEU A 111 -15.78 -14.82 -10.93
C LEU A 111 -14.40 -15.47 -11.00
N TYR A 112 -13.48 -15.13 -10.10
CA TYR A 112 -12.22 -15.85 -9.96
C TYR A 112 -12.44 -17.33 -9.61
N THR A 113 -13.36 -17.61 -8.68
CA THR A 113 -13.77 -18.99 -8.36
C THR A 113 -14.36 -19.70 -9.59
N GLN A 114 -15.14 -19.00 -10.40
CA GLN A 114 -15.66 -19.54 -11.67
C GLN A 114 -14.52 -19.83 -12.66
N ALA A 115 -13.59 -18.90 -12.85
CA ALA A 115 -12.42 -19.06 -13.73
C ALA A 115 -11.56 -20.27 -13.33
N THR A 116 -11.32 -20.49 -12.03
CA THR A 116 -10.62 -21.69 -11.53
C THR A 116 -11.29 -23.00 -12.00
N ASN A 117 -12.63 -23.02 -12.08
CA ASN A 117 -13.39 -24.19 -12.53
C ASN A 117 -13.45 -24.35 -14.05
N LEU A 118 -13.15 -23.29 -14.81
CA LEU A 118 -13.15 -23.28 -16.28
C LEU A 118 -11.81 -23.69 -16.90
N THR A 119 -10.76 -23.87 -16.09
CA THR A 119 -9.43 -24.27 -16.56
C THR A 119 -8.95 -25.57 -15.94
N ASN A 120 -8.24 -26.37 -16.74
CA ASN A 120 -7.48 -27.54 -16.30
C ASN A 120 -5.96 -27.30 -16.33
N SER A 121 -5.52 -26.13 -16.80
CA SER A 121 -4.09 -25.77 -16.82
C SER A 121 -3.62 -25.47 -15.40
N PRO A 122 -2.61 -26.17 -14.88
CA PRO A 122 -2.04 -25.87 -13.56
C PRO A 122 -1.52 -24.43 -13.46
N LEU A 123 -0.92 -23.91 -14.55
CA LEU A 123 -0.38 -22.54 -14.60
C LEU A 123 -1.49 -21.50 -14.45
N LEU A 124 -2.58 -21.63 -15.22
CA LEU A 124 -3.73 -20.74 -15.11
C LEU A 124 -4.41 -20.85 -13.74
N ARG A 125 -4.42 -22.05 -13.13
CA ARG A 125 -4.94 -22.23 -11.76
C ARG A 125 -4.10 -21.50 -10.71
N MET A 126 -2.78 -21.50 -10.85
CA MET A 126 -1.91 -20.77 -9.94
C MET A 126 -2.10 -19.25 -10.05
N ASP A 127 -2.17 -18.73 -11.27
CA ASP A 127 -2.39 -17.30 -11.53
C ASP A 127 -3.74 -16.82 -10.97
N VAL A 128 -4.85 -17.51 -11.29
CA VAL A 128 -6.15 -17.16 -10.71
C VAL A 128 -6.19 -17.37 -9.19
N GLY A 129 -5.49 -18.39 -8.67
CA GLY A 129 -5.40 -18.65 -7.24
C GLY A 129 -4.75 -17.50 -6.48
N PHE A 130 -3.65 -16.95 -7.01
CA PHE A 130 -2.98 -15.80 -6.41
C PHE A 130 -3.90 -14.58 -6.33
N ASN A 131 -4.54 -14.22 -7.45
CA ASN A 131 -5.47 -13.08 -7.51
C ASN A 131 -6.73 -13.29 -6.67
N LEU A 132 -7.23 -14.53 -6.58
CA LEU A 132 -8.35 -14.89 -5.71
C LEU A 132 -7.99 -14.73 -4.23
N SER A 133 -6.79 -15.15 -3.83
CA SER A 133 -6.28 -14.94 -2.46
C SER A 133 -6.20 -13.45 -2.11
N GLN A 134 -5.65 -12.62 -3.01
CA GLN A 134 -5.62 -11.17 -2.82
C GLN A 134 -7.02 -10.56 -2.67
N SER A 135 -7.99 -11.03 -3.47
CA SER A 135 -9.39 -10.59 -3.37
C SER A 135 -10.04 -10.94 -2.04
N TYR A 136 -9.75 -12.13 -1.50
CA TYR A 136 -10.20 -12.54 -0.17
C TYR A 136 -9.59 -11.66 0.93
N SER A 137 -8.27 -11.44 0.88
CA SER A 137 -7.56 -10.59 1.86
C SER A 137 -8.08 -9.16 1.83
N SER A 138 -8.17 -8.52 0.66
CA SER A 138 -8.70 -7.16 0.54
C SER A 138 -10.13 -7.02 1.05
N LEU A 139 -10.99 -8.03 0.85
CA LEU A 139 -12.35 -8.02 1.40
C LEU A 139 -12.35 -8.16 2.92
N ALA A 140 -11.48 -9.03 3.47
CA ALA A 140 -11.33 -9.19 4.91
C ALA A 140 -10.91 -7.87 5.56
N ASP A 141 -9.93 -7.17 4.98
CA ASP A 141 -9.41 -5.90 5.52
C ASP A 141 -10.47 -4.79 5.47
N ILE A 142 -11.21 -4.67 4.35
CA ILE A 142 -12.33 -3.72 4.25
C ILE A 142 -13.42 -4.00 5.30
N LEU A 143 -13.75 -5.27 5.54
CA LEU A 143 -14.78 -5.63 6.53
C LEU A 143 -14.29 -5.39 7.96
N GLU A 144 -13.02 -5.66 8.25
CA GLU A 144 -12.39 -5.38 9.54
C GLU A 144 -12.42 -3.88 9.85
N ASP A 145 -12.10 -3.04 8.87
CA ASP A 145 -12.14 -1.58 9.01
C ASP A 145 -13.55 -1.00 9.18
N LEU A 146 -14.56 -1.63 8.58
CA LEU A 146 -15.95 -1.15 8.63
C LEU A 146 -16.64 -1.47 9.96
N ASP A 147 -16.48 -2.71 10.42
CA ASP A 147 -17.09 -3.24 11.63
C ASP A 147 -16.53 -4.64 11.96
N SER A 148 -15.35 -4.68 12.59
CA SER A 148 -14.67 -5.91 13.00
C SER A 148 -15.55 -6.84 13.84
N ASP A 149 -16.28 -6.31 14.82
CA ASP A 149 -17.09 -7.09 15.76
C ASP A 149 -18.24 -7.85 15.07
N THR A 150 -18.91 -7.21 14.10
CA THR A 150 -20.03 -7.84 13.39
C THR A 150 -19.58 -8.86 12.34
N HIS A 151 -18.38 -8.68 11.78
CA HIS A 151 -17.87 -9.48 10.68
C HIS A 151 -16.75 -10.46 11.05
N LEU A 152 -16.36 -10.56 12.33
CA LEU A 152 -15.18 -11.33 12.74
C LEU A 152 -15.11 -12.76 12.18
N GLU A 153 -16.21 -13.52 12.24
CA GLU A 153 -16.27 -14.88 11.70
C GLU A 153 -16.13 -14.91 10.16
N GLU A 154 -16.70 -13.91 9.47
CA GLU A 154 -16.56 -13.75 8.04
C GLU A 154 -15.12 -13.38 7.67
N ILE A 155 -14.53 -12.38 8.33
CA ILE A 155 -13.14 -11.93 8.17
C ILE A 155 -12.18 -13.12 8.33
N ARG A 156 -12.33 -13.87 9.43
CA ARG A 156 -11.50 -15.06 9.70
C ARG A 156 -11.67 -16.12 8.62
N LYS A 157 -12.89 -16.37 8.16
CA LYS A 157 -13.15 -17.32 7.08
C LYS A 157 -12.48 -16.87 5.78
N LEU A 158 -12.59 -15.60 5.40
CA LEU A 158 -11.96 -15.05 4.21
C LEU A 158 -10.43 -15.19 4.27
N ARG A 159 -9.80 -14.86 5.41
CA ARG A 159 -8.35 -15.03 5.62
C ARG A 159 -7.90 -16.49 5.57
N ILE A 160 -8.69 -17.43 6.11
CA ILE A 160 -8.44 -18.87 5.97
C ILE A 160 -8.49 -19.30 4.51
N GLN A 161 -9.51 -18.86 3.76
CA GLN A 161 -9.62 -19.18 2.33
C GLN A 161 -8.45 -18.58 1.53
N ALA A 162 -8.04 -17.35 1.83
CA ALA A 162 -6.89 -16.71 1.20
C ALA A 162 -5.60 -17.50 1.44
N ARG A 163 -5.36 -17.92 2.70
CA ARG A 163 -4.21 -18.75 3.09
C ARG A 163 -4.20 -20.09 2.35
N ASP A 164 -5.31 -20.83 2.38
CA ASP A 164 -5.37 -22.19 1.84
C ASP A 164 -5.13 -22.18 0.32
N ILE A 165 -5.74 -21.23 -0.39
CA ILE A 165 -5.54 -21.07 -1.84
C ILE A 165 -4.08 -20.67 -2.15
N LEU A 166 -3.51 -19.74 -1.40
CA LEU A 166 -2.14 -19.27 -1.66
C LEU A 166 -1.09 -20.32 -1.29
N GLN A 167 -1.37 -21.20 -0.32
CA GLN A 167 -0.56 -22.38 -0.04
C GLN A 167 -0.54 -23.34 -1.25
N GLU A 168 -1.69 -23.58 -1.90
CA GLU A 168 -1.75 -24.39 -3.13
C GLU A 168 -0.96 -23.74 -4.28
N VAL A 169 -1.02 -22.41 -4.43
CA VAL A 169 -0.21 -21.66 -5.40
C VAL A 169 1.28 -21.85 -5.12
N MET A 170 1.70 -21.64 -3.87
CA MET A 170 3.09 -21.81 -3.45
C MET A 170 3.59 -23.23 -3.73
N ASP A 171 2.80 -24.26 -3.38
CA ASP A 171 3.16 -25.65 -3.62
C ASP A 171 3.32 -25.97 -5.12
N GLY A 172 2.40 -25.46 -5.96
CA GLY A 172 2.48 -25.64 -7.42
C GLY A 172 3.66 -24.90 -8.06
N GLN A 173 3.99 -23.70 -7.59
CA GLN A 173 5.15 -22.94 -8.05
C GLN A 173 6.45 -23.64 -7.66
N GLU A 174 6.55 -24.16 -6.44
CA GLU A 174 7.71 -24.93 -5.99
C GLU A 174 7.91 -26.21 -6.82
N GLU A 175 6.84 -26.95 -7.10
CA GLU A 175 6.88 -28.15 -7.95
C GLU A 175 7.38 -27.80 -9.36
N TYR A 176 6.84 -26.74 -9.95
CA TYR A 176 7.26 -26.26 -11.27
C TYR A 176 8.74 -25.86 -11.31
N LEU A 177 9.20 -25.09 -10.33
CA LEU A 177 10.59 -24.63 -10.25
C LEU A 177 11.57 -25.80 -10.06
N ARG A 178 11.20 -26.81 -9.27
CA ARG A 178 12.03 -28.03 -9.13
C ARG A 178 12.11 -28.82 -10.42
N ALA A 179 10.98 -29.10 -11.06
CA ALA A 179 10.95 -29.86 -12.31
C ALA A 179 11.79 -29.18 -13.39
N THR A 180 11.64 -27.86 -13.55
CA THR A 180 12.42 -27.08 -14.54
C THR A 180 13.90 -26.93 -14.20
N SER A 181 14.28 -26.98 -12.92
CA SER A 181 15.70 -26.99 -12.53
C SER A 181 16.38 -28.33 -12.83
N GLU A 182 15.69 -29.45 -12.62
CA GLU A 182 16.21 -30.80 -12.87
C GLU A 182 16.41 -31.08 -14.36
N ASP A 183 15.53 -30.55 -15.22
CA ASP A 183 15.64 -30.69 -16.67
C ASP A 183 16.83 -29.89 -17.25
N ASN A 184 17.13 -28.70 -16.70
CA ASN A 184 18.28 -27.91 -17.13
C ASN A 184 19.63 -28.54 -16.70
N ASP A 185 19.70 -29.16 -15.53
CA ASP A 185 20.91 -29.85 -15.06
C ASP A 185 21.17 -31.16 -15.83
N ALA A 186 20.13 -31.79 -16.41
CA ALA A 186 20.27 -32.99 -17.22
C ALA A 186 20.83 -32.71 -18.63
N ASP A 187 20.39 -31.62 -19.28
CA ASP A 187 20.86 -31.21 -20.61
C ASP A 187 22.29 -30.65 -20.60
N GLU A 188 22.78 -30.07 -19.49
CA GLU A 188 24.19 -29.65 -19.36
C GLU A 188 25.17 -30.85 -19.25
N THR A 189 24.68 -32.07 -19.04
CA THR A 189 25.51 -33.29 -19.00
C THR A 189 25.64 -34.06 -20.32
N GLU A 190 24.93 -33.69 -21.40
CA GLU A 190 24.99 -34.41 -22.69
C GLU A 190 25.62 -33.68 -23.89
N GLU A 191 25.98 -32.39 -23.81
CA GLU A 191 26.73 -31.72 -24.90
C GLU A 191 28.07 -31.11 -24.47
N VAL A 192 29.07 -31.98 -24.29
CA VAL A 192 30.49 -31.61 -24.52
C VAL A 192 31.18 -32.72 -25.29
N VAL A 193 30.99 -32.76 -26.63
CA VAL A 193 32.02 -33.21 -27.57
C VAL A 193 31.87 -32.47 -28.92
N ASP A 194 32.81 -31.56 -29.15
CA ASP A 194 33.38 -31.07 -30.42
C ASP A 194 32.47 -30.54 -31.55
N GLU A 195 32.54 -29.22 -31.78
CA GLU A 195 33.36 -28.70 -32.89
C GLU A 195 33.66 -27.20 -32.73
N ILE A 196 34.95 -26.90 -32.60
CA ILE A 196 35.54 -25.58 -32.78
C ILE A 196 35.80 -25.42 -34.27
N GLU A 197 35.20 -24.43 -34.94
CA GLU A 197 35.90 -23.74 -36.03
C GLU A 197 35.54 -22.25 -36.12
N THR A 198 36.63 -21.49 -36.20
CA THR A 198 36.83 -20.05 -36.22
C THR A 198 36.23 -19.32 -37.43
N GLY A 199 35.90 -18.03 -37.28
CA GLY A 199 36.05 -17.08 -38.39
C GLY A 199 35.11 -15.87 -38.37
N ALA A 200 35.70 -14.68 -38.35
CA ALA A 200 35.04 -13.38 -38.32
C ALA A 200 34.59 -12.83 -39.70
N ASP A 201 33.74 -11.80 -39.62
CA ASP A 201 33.43 -10.72 -40.57
C ASP A 201 32.33 -10.88 -41.65
N ALA A 202 31.39 -9.91 -41.55
CA ALA A 202 30.23 -9.45 -42.33
C ALA A 202 30.41 -9.40 -43.89
N PRO A 203 29.36 -9.20 -44.75
CA PRO A 203 28.19 -8.32 -44.52
C PRO A 203 26.81 -8.69 -45.13
N GLU A 204 25.85 -7.83 -44.75
CA GLU A 204 24.50 -7.61 -45.26
C GLU A 204 24.24 -8.01 -46.73
N GLU A 205 23.29 -8.91 -46.94
CA GLU A 205 22.50 -8.99 -48.17
C GLU A 205 21.02 -9.12 -47.84
N SER A 206 20.26 -8.15 -48.35
CA SER A 206 18.81 -8.05 -48.33
C SER A 206 18.16 -9.25 -49.03
N MET A 207 17.34 -10.01 -48.30
CA MET A 207 16.38 -10.92 -48.90
C MET A 207 14.96 -10.36 -48.73
N GLU A 208 14.38 -9.99 -49.87
CA GLU A 208 12.96 -9.76 -50.07
C GLU A 208 12.19 -11.08 -49.77
N VAL A 209 11.16 -10.99 -48.93
CA VAL A 209 10.22 -12.09 -48.69
C VAL A 209 8.89 -11.69 -49.32
N ASP A 210 8.49 -12.44 -50.34
CA ASP A 210 7.16 -12.42 -50.95
C ASP A 210 6.14 -13.06 -49.96
N PRO A 211 4.89 -12.56 -49.88
CA PRO A 211 3.92 -12.98 -48.88
C PRO A 211 3.05 -14.11 -49.43
N ASP A 212 3.08 -15.28 -48.80
CA ASP A 212 1.96 -16.21 -48.70
C ASP A 212 2.45 -17.44 -47.94
N ASP A 213 2.12 -17.55 -46.66
CA ASP A 213 1.70 -18.82 -46.06
C ASP A 213 1.21 -18.60 -44.61
N GLN A 214 -0.12 -18.68 -44.46
CA GLN A 214 -0.86 -19.15 -43.28
C GLN A 214 -0.32 -18.78 -41.89
N ASP A 215 -0.63 -17.55 -41.45
CA ASP A 215 -0.75 -17.27 -40.02
C ASP A 215 -2.00 -17.98 -39.48
N GLY A 216 -1.80 -19.20 -38.98
CA GLY A 216 -2.55 -19.63 -37.82
C GLY A 216 -2.03 -18.83 -36.64
N GLU A 217 -2.72 -17.74 -36.30
CA GLU A 217 -2.53 -17.05 -35.03
C GLU A 217 -2.86 -18.05 -33.92
N GLU A 218 -1.86 -18.80 -33.46
CA GLU A 218 -1.89 -19.35 -32.10
C GLU A 218 -1.96 -18.15 -31.17
N GLU A 219 -3.15 -17.91 -30.60
CA GLU A 219 -3.38 -17.00 -29.49
C GLU A 219 -2.28 -17.25 -28.45
N THR A 220 -1.27 -16.40 -28.47
CA THR A 220 -0.06 -16.59 -27.71
C THR A 220 -0.34 -16.04 -26.33
N PHE A 221 -0.81 -16.92 -25.45
CA PHE A 221 -1.04 -16.63 -24.05
C PHE A 221 0.23 -16.04 -23.43
N GLU A 222 0.12 -14.90 -22.77
CA GLU A 222 1.13 -14.48 -21.79
C GLU A 222 0.87 -15.28 -20.50
N THR A 223 1.10 -16.59 -20.54
CA THR A 223 1.09 -17.39 -19.31
C THR A 223 2.35 -17.04 -18.53
N HIS A 224 2.20 -16.26 -17.46
CA HIS A 224 3.32 -15.94 -16.58
C HIS A 224 3.85 -17.23 -15.93
N LEU A 225 5.00 -17.68 -16.41
CA LEU A 225 5.66 -18.86 -15.85
C LEU A 225 6.17 -18.53 -14.44
N PRO A 226 5.99 -19.44 -13.46
CA PRO A 226 6.58 -19.27 -12.14
C PRO A 226 8.08 -19.06 -12.24
N THR A 227 8.55 -18.00 -11.60
CA THR A 227 9.96 -17.67 -11.41
C THR A 227 10.30 -17.73 -9.92
N PRO A 228 11.59 -17.86 -9.55
CA PRO A 228 12.00 -17.73 -8.15
C PRO A 228 11.51 -16.43 -7.53
N SER A 229 11.53 -15.31 -8.26
CA SER A 229 11.03 -14.01 -7.77
C SER A 229 9.54 -14.03 -7.45
N THR A 230 8.68 -14.49 -8.38
CA THR A 230 7.23 -14.58 -8.15
C THR A 230 6.87 -15.58 -7.04
N TYR A 231 7.71 -16.59 -6.84
CA TYR A 231 7.58 -17.52 -5.73
C TYR A 231 7.86 -16.85 -4.37
N ILE A 232 8.91 -16.02 -4.29
CA ILE A 232 9.18 -15.22 -3.09
C ILE A 232 8.03 -14.23 -2.82
N ASP A 233 7.44 -13.59 -3.83
CA ASP A 233 6.27 -12.71 -3.67
C ASP A 233 5.07 -13.47 -3.06
N THR A 234 4.84 -14.69 -3.54
CA THR A 234 3.79 -15.60 -3.03
C THR A 234 4.05 -15.98 -1.57
N VAL A 235 5.29 -16.33 -1.23
CA VAL A 235 5.71 -16.65 0.14
C VAL A 235 5.47 -15.47 1.09
N ILE A 236 5.93 -14.27 0.73
CA ILE A 236 5.79 -13.07 1.58
C ILE A 236 4.31 -12.77 1.83
N THR A 237 3.50 -12.81 0.77
CA THR A 237 2.04 -12.61 0.87
C THR A 237 1.39 -13.67 1.77
N LEU A 238 1.82 -14.94 1.67
CA LEU A 238 1.31 -16.02 2.52
C LEU A 238 1.69 -15.82 3.99
N ILE A 239 2.92 -15.39 4.27
CA ILE A 239 3.34 -15.04 5.64
C ILE A 239 2.47 -13.91 6.18
N ASP A 240 2.26 -12.82 5.45
CA ASP A 240 1.43 -11.70 5.90
C ASP A 240 -0.01 -12.15 6.22
N ILE A 241 -0.59 -13.06 5.42
CA ILE A 241 -1.91 -13.65 5.71
C ILE A 241 -1.86 -14.47 7.02
N HIS A 242 -0.83 -15.29 7.24
CA HIS A 242 -0.68 -16.02 8.51
C HIS A 242 -0.58 -15.08 9.72
N LEU A 243 0.17 -13.99 9.61
CA LEU A 243 0.30 -12.99 10.67
C LEU A 243 -1.05 -12.30 10.95
N SER A 244 -1.81 -11.97 9.90
CA SER A 244 -3.16 -11.40 10.05
C SER A 244 -4.15 -12.36 10.74
N LEU A 245 -3.97 -13.68 10.58
CA LEU A 245 -4.78 -14.70 11.26
C LEU A 245 -4.43 -14.83 12.74
N TRP A 246 -3.18 -14.55 13.11
CA TRP A 246 -2.73 -14.57 14.51
C TRP A 246 -3.31 -13.40 15.31
N THR A 247 -3.54 -12.26 14.66
CA THR A 247 -4.14 -11.07 15.28
C THR A 247 -5.66 -11.03 15.17
N ALA A 248 -6.26 -11.75 14.22
CA ALA A 248 -7.72 -11.86 14.05
C ALA A 248 -8.39 -12.79 15.07
N THR A 249 -8.28 -12.47 16.36
CA THR A 249 -8.89 -13.21 17.46
C THR A 249 -9.62 -12.27 18.43
N VAL A 250 -10.74 -12.74 19.01
CA VAL A 250 -11.52 -11.95 19.98
C VAL A 250 -10.67 -11.55 21.19
N GLU A 251 -9.89 -12.51 21.70
CA GLU A 251 -8.95 -12.30 22.78
C GLU A 251 -7.53 -12.55 22.25
N PRO A 252 -6.54 -11.72 22.61
CA PRO A 252 -5.16 -11.96 22.26
C PRO A 252 -4.70 -13.32 22.79
N GLN A 253 -4.23 -14.18 21.89
CA GLN A 253 -3.70 -15.49 22.24
C GLN A 253 -2.45 -15.78 21.41
N THR A 254 -1.47 -16.42 22.02
CA THR A 254 -0.28 -16.86 21.29
C THR A 254 -0.68 -17.87 20.20
N PRO A 255 -0.13 -17.76 18.98
CA PRO A 255 -0.40 -18.74 17.94
C PRO A 255 -0.04 -20.15 18.41
N ILE A 256 -0.81 -21.15 18.01
CA ILE A 256 -0.54 -22.54 18.39
C ILE A 256 0.77 -23.03 17.72
N GLN A 257 1.36 -24.08 18.29
CA GLN A 257 2.63 -24.62 17.80
C GLN A 257 2.57 -25.02 16.32
N GLU A 258 1.45 -25.56 15.86
CA GLU A 258 1.24 -25.95 14.46
C GLU A 258 1.33 -24.74 13.52
N ASP A 259 0.70 -23.62 13.87
CA ASP A 259 0.73 -22.40 13.07
C ASP A 259 2.14 -21.78 13.03
N GLN A 260 2.86 -21.80 14.16
CA GLN A 260 4.25 -21.33 14.22
C GLN A 260 5.18 -22.19 13.34
N LEU A 261 5.00 -23.52 13.39
CA LEU A 261 5.76 -24.46 12.56
C LEU A 261 5.42 -24.28 11.07
N ALA A 262 4.16 -24.01 10.73
CA ALA A 262 3.75 -23.75 9.35
C ALA A 262 4.51 -22.55 8.75
N VAL A 263 4.50 -21.40 9.46
CA VAL A 263 5.22 -20.20 9.04
C VAL A 263 6.73 -20.44 8.89
N ARG A 264 7.34 -21.15 9.84
CA ARG A 264 8.76 -21.51 9.76
C ARG A 264 9.06 -22.40 8.56
N ASN A 265 8.24 -23.42 8.33
CA ASN A 265 8.42 -24.33 7.20
C ASN A 265 8.29 -23.59 5.86
N ILE A 266 7.41 -22.60 5.76
CA ILE A 266 7.27 -21.75 4.56
C ILE A 266 8.58 -20.98 4.31
N LEU A 267 9.14 -20.32 5.33
CA LEU A 267 10.41 -19.59 5.21
C LEU A 267 11.59 -20.53 4.88
N ASP A 268 11.67 -21.70 5.52
CA ASP A 268 12.72 -22.69 5.28
C ASP A 268 12.67 -23.22 3.83
N ARG A 269 11.47 -23.44 3.28
CA ARG A 269 11.26 -23.82 1.87
C ARG A 269 11.66 -22.69 0.92
N ALA A 270 11.34 -21.45 1.27
CA ALA A 270 11.63 -20.27 0.45
C ALA A 270 13.13 -19.97 0.31
N ALA A 271 13.90 -20.22 1.37
CA ALA A 271 15.34 -19.96 1.39
C ALA A 271 16.13 -20.70 0.30
N VAL A 272 15.61 -21.83 -0.22
CA VAL A 272 16.26 -22.60 -1.30
C VAL A 272 16.18 -21.88 -2.65
N PHE A 273 15.16 -21.07 -2.87
CA PHE A 273 14.89 -20.38 -4.14
C PHE A 273 15.24 -18.89 -4.09
N ALA A 274 15.60 -18.35 -2.93
CA ALA A 274 15.91 -16.94 -2.77
C ALA A 274 17.23 -16.57 -3.48
N SER A 275 17.14 -15.64 -4.44
CA SER A 275 18.34 -15.02 -5.00
C SER A 275 19.02 -14.15 -3.93
N PRO A 276 20.33 -13.85 -4.06
CA PRO A 276 21.00 -12.92 -3.15
C PRO A 276 20.31 -11.56 -3.03
N GLY A 277 19.66 -11.08 -4.09
CA GLY A 277 18.93 -9.82 -4.13
C GLY A 277 17.54 -9.85 -3.47
N ARG A 278 16.98 -11.04 -3.26
CA ARG A 278 15.67 -11.26 -2.58
C ARG A 278 15.83 -11.77 -1.14
N GLN A 279 17.02 -12.21 -0.72
CA GLN A 279 17.25 -12.75 0.63
C GLN A 279 16.84 -11.78 1.75
N ALA A 280 17.08 -10.48 1.56
CA ALA A 280 16.73 -9.46 2.55
C ALA A 280 15.21 -9.39 2.82
N GLU A 281 14.37 -9.78 1.86
CA GLU A 281 12.92 -9.82 2.04
C GLU A 281 12.49 -11.00 2.90
N LEU A 282 13.12 -12.17 2.73
CA LEU A 282 12.88 -13.32 3.60
C LEU A 282 13.37 -13.04 5.03
N ASP A 283 14.55 -12.45 5.18
CA ASP A 283 15.07 -12.04 6.49
C ASP A 283 14.13 -11.01 7.15
N LEU A 284 13.57 -10.08 6.36
CA LEU A 284 12.59 -9.12 6.85
C LEU A 284 11.28 -9.81 7.26
N ALA A 285 10.80 -10.78 6.49
CA ALA A 285 9.61 -11.56 6.82
C ALA A 285 9.81 -12.33 8.13
N GLU A 286 10.98 -12.94 8.36
CA GLU A 286 11.30 -13.57 9.65
C GLU A 286 11.23 -12.59 10.82
N VAL A 287 11.76 -11.37 10.64
CA VAL A 287 11.64 -10.33 11.67
C VAL A 287 10.18 -9.92 11.90
N LYS A 288 9.35 -9.78 10.84
CA LYS A 288 7.91 -9.48 10.98
C LYS A 288 7.18 -10.55 11.80
N VAL A 289 7.53 -11.83 11.62
CA VAL A 289 6.98 -12.94 12.42
C VAL A 289 7.28 -12.73 13.91
N LEU A 290 8.55 -12.42 14.24
CA LEU A 290 8.96 -12.19 15.62
C LEU A 290 8.30 -10.94 16.24
N LEU A 291 8.19 -9.85 15.46
CA LEU A 291 7.51 -8.62 15.89
C LEU A 291 6.01 -8.87 16.15
N SER A 292 5.36 -9.68 15.31
CA SER A 292 3.94 -10.03 15.49
C SER A 292 3.73 -10.86 16.76
N MET A 293 4.61 -11.84 17.02
CA MET A 293 4.57 -12.61 18.27
C MET A 293 4.81 -11.72 19.50
N ASP A 294 5.78 -10.79 19.44
CA ASP A 294 6.05 -9.85 20.52
C ASP A 294 4.86 -8.91 20.79
N SER A 295 4.18 -8.44 19.74
CA SER A 295 2.95 -7.64 19.85
C SER A 295 1.86 -8.40 20.59
N ILE A 296 1.58 -9.64 20.21
CA ILE A 296 0.57 -10.51 20.86
C ILE A 296 0.94 -10.74 22.33
N ILE A 297 2.20 -11.06 22.62
CA ILE A 297 2.68 -11.28 24.00
C ILE A 297 2.52 -9.99 24.83
N TRP A 298 2.86 -8.84 24.27
CA TRP A 298 2.65 -7.56 24.93
C TRP A 298 1.18 -7.35 25.25
N GLU A 299 0.27 -7.59 24.31
CA GLU A 299 -1.17 -7.45 24.53
C GLU A 299 -1.70 -8.34 25.67
N ILE A 300 -1.23 -9.60 25.74
CA ILE A 300 -1.61 -10.53 26.81
C ILE A 300 -1.11 -10.06 28.18
N TYR A 301 0.11 -9.51 28.25
CA TYR A 301 0.80 -9.26 29.52
C TYR A 301 0.95 -7.78 29.90
N LYS A 302 0.52 -6.81 29.08
CA LYS A 302 0.71 -5.37 29.33
C LYS A 302 0.10 -4.91 30.65
N GLY A 303 -1.02 -5.51 31.07
CA GLY A 303 -1.66 -5.21 32.36
C GLY A 303 -0.86 -5.66 33.59
N GLN A 304 0.11 -6.56 33.42
CA GLN A 304 0.99 -7.07 34.47
C GLN A 304 2.39 -6.44 34.39
N ALA A 305 2.67 -5.65 33.36
CA ALA A 305 3.98 -5.07 33.11
C ALA A 305 4.38 -4.12 34.24
N GLN A 306 5.60 -4.28 34.74
CA GLN A 306 6.22 -3.40 35.72
C GLN A 306 7.59 -2.94 35.22
N PRO A 307 8.06 -1.76 35.64
CA PRO A 307 9.44 -1.37 35.38
C PRO A 307 10.41 -2.45 35.87
N THR A 308 11.52 -2.64 35.17
CA THR A 308 12.60 -3.61 35.46
C THR A 308 12.30 -5.08 35.17
N MET A 309 11.15 -5.41 34.58
CA MET A 309 10.85 -6.77 34.12
C MET A 309 11.64 -7.18 32.86
N GLY A 310 12.43 -6.28 32.28
CA GLY A 310 13.22 -6.53 31.08
C GLY A 310 12.44 -6.30 29.78
N LEU A 311 11.16 -5.96 29.88
CA LEU A 311 10.29 -5.58 28.76
C LEU A 311 10.86 -4.36 28.02
N GLU A 312 11.64 -3.54 28.71
CA GLU A 312 12.37 -2.39 28.15
C GLU A 312 13.35 -2.77 27.03
N LYS A 313 13.81 -4.03 27.03
CA LYS A 313 14.82 -4.53 26.08
C LYS A 313 14.30 -5.57 25.11
N SER A 314 13.00 -5.90 25.17
CA SER A 314 12.35 -6.98 24.40
C SER A 314 12.63 -6.88 22.90
N LEU A 315 12.68 -5.67 22.36
CA LEU A 315 12.83 -5.40 20.92
C LEU A 315 14.23 -4.92 20.49
N GLU A 316 15.23 -4.90 21.39
CA GLU A 316 16.60 -4.51 21.02
C GLU A 316 17.20 -5.46 19.97
N GLY A 317 16.86 -6.75 20.05
CA GLY A 317 17.27 -7.76 19.07
C GLY A 317 16.68 -7.51 17.68
N ALA A 318 15.41 -7.10 17.60
CA ALA A 318 14.75 -6.77 16.35
C ALA A 318 15.39 -5.53 15.69
N ILE A 319 15.72 -4.49 16.46
CA ILE A 319 16.46 -3.32 15.94
C ILE A 319 17.82 -3.74 15.37
N ALA A 320 18.56 -4.60 16.08
CA ALA A 320 19.85 -5.08 15.62
C ALA A 320 19.73 -5.88 14.31
N ALA A 321 18.73 -6.77 14.22
CA ALA A 321 18.45 -7.55 13.01
C ALA A 321 18.09 -6.64 11.83
N LEU A 322 17.12 -5.74 12.00
CA LEU A 322 16.71 -4.81 10.94
C LEU A 322 17.84 -3.87 10.50
N THR A 323 18.69 -3.43 11.42
CA THR A 323 19.85 -2.60 11.09
C THR A 323 20.88 -3.41 10.29
N ALA A 324 21.07 -4.69 10.62
CA ALA A 324 21.95 -5.58 9.88
C ALA A 324 21.42 -5.84 8.46
N ILE A 325 20.11 -6.12 8.31
CA ILE A 325 19.46 -6.28 7.00
C ILE A 325 19.58 -4.97 6.21
N SER A 326 19.27 -3.81 6.80
CA SER A 326 19.43 -2.52 6.10
C SER A 326 20.86 -2.26 5.64
N SER A 327 21.86 -2.74 6.40
CA SER A 327 23.27 -2.57 6.04
C SER A 327 23.71 -3.56 4.97
N SER A 328 23.12 -4.77 4.92
CA SER A 328 23.42 -5.75 3.87
C SER A 328 22.95 -5.26 2.49
N LEU A 329 21.88 -4.46 2.44
CA LEU A 329 21.39 -3.84 1.20
C LEU A 329 22.39 -2.89 0.53
N ASP A 330 23.35 -2.34 1.28
CA ASP A 330 24.41 -1.51 0.69
C ASP A 330 25.51 -2.36 0.02
N ILE A 331 25.59 -3.66 0.36
CA ILE A 331 26.53 -4.63 -0.21
C ILE A 331 25.87 -5.38 -1.37
N THR A 332 24.64 -5.88 -1.14
CA THR A 332 23.81 -6.58 -2.12
C THR A 332 22.53 -5.77 -2.32
N PRO A 333 22.46 -4.93 -3.36
CA PRO A 333 21.27 -4.14 -3.62
C PRO A 333 20.03 -5.04 -3.77
N PRO A 334 18.87 -4.63 -3.22
CA PRO A 334 17.66 -5.42 -3.35
C PRO A 334 17.18 -5.39 -4.80
N GLU A 335 16.57 -6.49 -5.26
CA GLU A 335 15.86 -6.50 -6.55
C GLU A 335 14.64 -5.58 -6.49
N GLU A 336 13.91 -5.63 -5.37
CA GLU A 336 12.75 -4.77 -5.12
C GLU A 336 13.16 -3.43 -4.47
N PRO A 337 12.89 -2.28 -5.10
CA PRO A 337 13.28 -0.97 -4.57
C PRO A 337 12.50 -0.58 -3.30
N THR A 338 11.42 -1.29 -2.97
CA THR A 338 10.53 -1.07 -1.83
C THR A 338 11.08 -1.61 -0.51
N VAL A 339 12.03 -2.55 -0.55
CA VAL A 339 12.57 -3.24 0.64
C VAL A 339 13.26 -2.28 1.60
N LYS A 340 14.12 -1.39 1.10
CA LYS A 340 14.82 -0.39 1.93
C LYS A 340 13.85 0.60 2.61
N PRO A 341 12.88 1.20 1.89
CA PRO A 341 11.78 1.93 2.51
C PRO A 341 11.09 1.18 3.63
N GLU A 342 10.73 -0.09 3.40
CA GLU A 342 9.98 -0.92 4.35
C GLU A 342 10.77 -1.23 5.62
N ILE A 343 12.06 -1.58 5.50
CA ILE A 343 12.94 -1.77 6.66
C ILE A 343 13.03 -0.50 7.50
N LEU A 344 13.15 0.67 6.86
CA LEU A 344 13.23 1.95 7.59
C LEU A 344 11.93 2.29 8.32
N THR A 345 10.77 2.01 7.72
CA THR A 345 9.48 2.22 8.40
C THR A 345 9.31 1.24 9.55
N ILE A 346 9.63 -0.05 9.36
CA ILE A 346 9.55 -1.05 10.44
C ILE A 346 10.55 -0.74 11.57
N LEU A 347 11.76 -0.25 11.27
CA LEU A 347 12.72 0.24 12.27
C LEU A 347 12.13 1.39 13.08
N ALA A 348 11.49 2.34 12.40
CA ALA A 348 10.86 3.47 13.08
C ALA A 348 9.70 3.01 13.98
N ASP A 349 8.83 2.15 13.47
CA ASP A 349 7.69 1.62 14.21
C ASP A 349 8.15 0.80 15.43
N THR A 350 9.17 -0.04 15.27
CA THR A 350 9.81 -0.78 16.38
C THR A 350 10.31 0.18 17.47
N HIS A 351 10.95 1.28 17.08
CA HIS A 351 11.37 2.31 18.04
C HIS A 351 10.19 3.03 18.70
N VAL A 352 9.11 3.33 17.97
CA VAL A 352 7.89 3.92 18.52
C VAL A 352 7.24 2.98 19.53
N VAL A 353 7.13 1.68 19.21
CA VAL A 353 6.59 0.65 20.13
C VAL A 353 7.39 0.60 21.42
N ILE A 354 8.73 0.55 21.35
CA ILE A 354 9.58 0.61 22.55
C ILE A 354 9.31 1.89 23.34
N ALA A 355 9.26 3.04 22.69
CA ALA A 355 9.00 4.31 23.37
C ALA A 355 7.63 4.35 24.05
N ASN A 356 6.59 3.82 23.41
CA ASN A 356 5.24 3.75 23.96
C ASN A 356 5.19 2.82 25.18
N ARG A 357 5.91 1.69 25.15
CA ARG A 357 6.10 0.82 26.33
C ARG A 357 6.79 1.57 27.48
N MET A 358 7.83 2.36 27.19
CA MET A 358 8.48 3.20 28.22
C MET A 358 7.54 4.25 28.79
N ILE A 359 6.74 4.90 27.95
CA ILE A 359 5.74 5.90 28.37
C ILE A 359 4.68 5.25 29.25
N PHE A 360 4.21 4.07 28.87
CA PHE A 360 3.26 3.27 29.63
C PHE A 360 3.83 2.94 31.02
N LEU A 361 5.04 2.37 31.07
CA LEU A 361 5.71 2.01 32.33
C LEU A 361 6.07 3.22 33.18
N ASN A 362 6.31 4.38 32.56
CA ASN A 362 6.62 5.62 33.27
C ASN A 362 5.47 6.09 34.19
N LYS A 363 4.23 5.66 33.95
CA LYS A 363 3.08 5.96 34.81
C LYS A 363 3.24 5.38 36.23
N HIS A 364 4.11 4.39 36.43
CA HIS A 364 4.41 3.82 37.74
C HIS A 364 5.43 4.62 38.56
N TYR A 365 6.12 5.59 37.94
CA TYR A 365 7.06 6.46 38.63
C TYR A 365 6.38 7.74 39.15
N PRO A 366 6.93 8.37 40.22
CA PRO A 366 6.48 9.68 40.65
C PRO A 366 6.57 10.73 39.51
N PRO A 367 5.68 11.74 39.49
CA PRO A 367 5.75 12.82 38.52
C PRO A 367 7.12 13.52 38.54
N GLY A 368 7.66 13.77 37.35
CA GLY A 368 8.95 14.45 37.16
C GLY A 368 9.87 13.73 36.19
N PRO A 369 11.13 14.19 36.08
CA PRO A 369 12.14 13.57 35.23
C PRO A 369 12.38 12.10 35.60
N SER A 370 12.33 11.21 34.62
CA SER A 370 12.58 9.78 34.83
C SER A 370 13.52 9.18 33.78
N PRO A 371 14.25 8.09 34.11
CA PRO A 371 15.05 7.36 33.15
C PRO A 371 14.24 6.78 31.99
N LEU A 372 13.00 6.34 32.25
CA LEU A 372 12.11 5.81 31.21
C LEU A 372 11.68 6.89 30.22
N ALA A 373 11.38 8.10 30.70
CA ALA A 373 11.08 9.22 29.82
C ALA A 373 12.28 9.61 28.93
N GLN A 374 13.50 9.53 29.47
CA GLN A 374 14.74 9.75 28.71
C GLN A 374 14.97 8.68 27.63
N GLN A 375 14.65 7.43 27.92
CA GLN A 375 14.71 6.33 26.95
C GLN A 375 13.62 6.46 25.88
N ALA A 376 12.38 6.78 26.27
CA ALA A 376 11.30 7.06 25.33
C ALA A 376 11.68 8.17 24.35
N TRP A 377 12.26 9.27 24.87
CA TRP A 377 12.75 10.36 24.03
C TRP A 377 13.84 9.92 23.04
N PHE A 378 14.77 9.07 23.49
CA PHE A 378 15.83 8.53 22.63
C PHE A 378 15.22 7.72 21.47
N HIS A 379 14.33 6.77 21.76
CA HIS A 379 13.72 5.93 20.73
C HIS A 379 12.82 6.73 19.78
N LEU A 380 12.00 7.67 20.26
CA LEU A 380 11.23 8.55 19.37
C LEU A 380 12.13 9.44 18.48
N SER A 381 13.32 9.79 18.97
CA SER A 381 14.31 10.52 18.17
C SER A 381 14.90 9.63 17.07
N GLN A 382 15.22 8.37 17.37
CA GLN A 382 15.69 7.40 16.36
C GLN A 382 14.60 7.11 15.32
N ALA A 383 13.34 6.89 15.75
CA ALA A 383 12.22 6.74 14.83
C ALA A 383 12.11 7.92 13.87
N THR A 384 12.24 9.15 14.37
CA THR A 384 12.25 10.35 13.53
C THR A 384 13.40 10.35 12.52
N VAL A 385 14.59 9.85 12.88
CA VAL A 385 15.73 9.74 11.96
C VAL A 385 15.41 8.77 10.83
N HIS A 386 14.97 7.55 11.14
CA HIS A 386 14.63 6.55 10.13
C HIS A 386 13.49 7.02 9.20
N LEU A 387 12.45 7.66 9.75
CA LEU A 387 11.36 8.21 8.95
C LEU A 387 11.79 9.35 8.04
N ASN A 388 12.68 10.24 8.49
CA ASN A 388 13.23 11.28 7.60
C ASN A 388 14.08 10.66 6.48
N THR A 389 14.89 9.64 6.78
CA THR A 389 15.63 8.90 5.75
C THR A 389 14.67 8.25 4.74
N ALA A 390 13.59 7.61 5.19
CA ALA A 390 12.57 7.02 4.31
C ALA A 390 11.86 8.10 3.46
N LEU A 391 11.60 9.27 4.05
CA LEU A 391 11.01 10.42 3.35
C LEU A 391 11.93 10.99 2.27
N GLU A 392 13.24 10.84 2.40
CA GLU A 392 14.24 11.31 1.41
C GLU A 392 14.51 10.31 0.28
N LEU A 393 14.09 9.05 0.42
CA LEU A 393 14.26 8.05 -0.64
C LEU A 393 13.55 8.45 -1.94
N PRO A 394 14.15 8.18 -3.12
CA PRO A 394 13.49 8.45 -4.39
C PRO A 394 12.23 7.59 -4.55
N THR A 395 11.21 8.13 -5.20
CA THR A 395 10.01 7.40 -5.58
C THR A 395 10.11 6.93 -7.03
N SER A 396 9.67 5.71 -7.31
CA SER A 396 9.55 5.16 -8.67
C SER A 396 8.09 5.12 -9.11
N ALA A 397 7.82 4.63 -10.32
CA ALA A 397 6.45 4.39 -10.79
C ALA A 397 5.72 3.29 -9.98
N PHE A 398 6.49 2.44 -9.29
CA PHE A 398 6.01 1.34 -8.47
C PHE A 398 5.87 1.72 -6.99
N THR A 399 6.34 2.91 -6.59
CA THR A 399 6.13 3.38 -5.21
C THR A 399 4.66 3.75 -5.01
N PRO A 400 3.96 3.17 -4.01
CA PRO A 400 2.59 3.54 -3.72
C PRO A 400 2.45 5.04 -3.45
N LYS A 401 1.34 5.65 -3.88
CA LYS A 401 1.09 7.08 -3.67
C LYS A 401 0.99 7.42 -2.18
N GLU A 402 0.58 6.43 -1.40
CA GLU A 402 0.35 6.43 0.04
C GLU A 402 1.67 6.42 0.83
N PHE A 403 2.79 6.00 0.24
CA PHE A 403 4.06 5.80 0.95
C PHE A 403 4.59 7.08 1.63
N LYS A 404 4.70 8.20 0.90
CA LYS A 404 5.19 9.46 1.51
C LYS A 404 4.17 10.03 2.52
N PRO A 405 2.86 10.06 2.24
CA PRO A 405 1.84 10.40 3.22
C PRO A 405 1.89 9.55 4.50
N SER A 406 2.08 8.23 4.41
CA SER A 406 2.14 7.35 5.59
C SER A 406 3.37 7.64 6.45
N VAL A 407 4.55 7.82 5.83
CA VAL A 407 5.77 8.24 6.55
C VAL A 407 5.58 9.59 7.26
N LEU A 408 4.90 10.54 6.62
CA LEU A 408 4.58 11.84 7.22
C LEU A 408 3.56 11.72 8.37
N LEU A 409 2.59 10.82 8.26
CA LEU A 409 1.68 10.51 9.37
C LEU A 409 2.45 9.96 10.57
N SER A 410 3.38 9.02 10.37
CA SER A 410 4.22 8.47 11.43
C SER A 410 5.12 9.55 12.06
N LEU A 411 5.68 10.47 11.26
CA LEU A 411 6.41 11.63 11.77
C LEU A 411 5.53 12.56 12.61
N ALA A 412 4.27 12.74 12.22
CA ALA A 412 3.30 13.52 12.98
C ALA A 412 3.00 12.86 14.34
N LYS A 413 2.70 11.56 14.34
CA LYS A 413 2.49 10.75 15.56
C LYS A 413 3.72 10.83 16.48
N ALA A 414 4.92 10.55 15.98
CA ALA A 414 6.16 10.59 16.77
C ALA A 414 6.45 11.99 17.35
N SER A 415 6.18 13.06 16.59
CA SER A 415 6.34 14.44 17.06
C SER A 415 5.37 14.78 18.19
N LEU A 416 4.11 14.35 18.08
CA LEU A 416 3.12 14.50 19.15
C LEU A 416 3.53 13.72 20.41
N SER A 417 3.94 12.45 20.28
CA SER A 417 4.40 11.63 21.40
C SER A 417 5.60 12.26 22.12
N ARG A 418 6.53 12.87 21.38
CA ARG A 418 7.63 13.65 21.97
C ARG A 418 7.15 14.88 22.71
N ALA A 419 6.13 15.58 22.23
CA ALA A 419 5.54 16.71 22.95
C ALA A 419 4.86 16.27 24.25
N LYS A 420 4.16 15.12 24.23
CA LYS A 420 3.48 14.52 25.39
C LYS A 420 4.44 14.14 26.53
N LEU A 421 5.73 13.95 26.26
CA LEU A 421 6.77 13.74 27.29
C LEU A 421 7.10 15.00 28.13
N SER A 422 6.54 16.17 27.81
CA SER A 422 6.84 17.43 28.52
C SER A 422 6.72 17.39 30.05
N PRO A 423 5.75 16.66 30.66
CA PRO A 423 5.67 16.55 32.12
C PRO A 423 6.84 15.80 32.77
N SER A 424 7.51 14.91 32.03
CA SER A 424 8.54 14.00 32.54
C SER A 424 9.90 14.13 31.84
N HIS A 425 10.07 15.07 30.91
CA HIS A 425 11.31 15.26 30.17
C HIS A 425 11.59 16.74 29.84
N ASP A 426 12.72 17.26 30.32
CA ASP A 426 13.08 18.69 30.21
C ASP A 426 13.24 19.18 28.77
N THR A 427 13.85 18.39 27.89
CA THR A 427 13.98 18.76 26.47
C THR A 427 12.63 18.75 25.73
N ALA A 428 11.72 17.83 26.04
CA ALA A 428 10.36 17.86 25.51
C ALA A 428 9.65 19.14 25.96
N LYS A 429 9.71 19.45 27.26
CA LYS A 429 9.14 20.67 27.85
C LYS A 429 9.64 21.95 27.18
N ARG A 430 10.95 22.06 26.94
CA ARG A 430 11.54 23.23 26.27
C ARG A 430 11.14 23.37 24.79
N ASN A 431 10.84 22.26 24.12
CA ASN A 431 10.54 22.23 22.68
C ASN A 431 9.06 21.93 22.39
N ALA A 432 8.19 21.96 23.40
CA ALA A 432 6.79 21.57 23.31
C ALA A 432 6.05 22.22 22.14
N THR A 433 6.11 23.55 22.03
CA THR A 433 5.48 24.30 20.93
C THR A 433 6.02 23.88 19.57
N GLN A 434 7.34 23.75 19.43
CA GLN A 434 7.96 23.33 18.17
C GLN A 434 7.58 21.91 17.77
N LEU A 435 7.48 20.98 18.73
CA LEU A 435 7.10 19.59 18.48
C LEU A 435 5.64 19.49 18.01
N ILE A 436 4.73 20.27 18.60
CA ILE A 436 3.34 20.36 18.14
C ILE A 436 3.25 21.02 16.76
N ASP A 437 4.03 22.07 16.50
CA ASP A 437 4.09 22.70 15.17
C ASP A 437 4.61 21.72 14.10
N ASN A 438 5.61 20.91 14.44
CA ASN A 438 6.11 19.84 13.59
C ASN A 438 5.03 18.80 13.33
N ALA A 439 4.35 18.31 14.37
CA ALA A 439 3.28 17.32 14.24
C ALA A 439 2.17 17.79 13.27
N ASN A 440 1.73 19.05 13.43
CA ASN A 440 0.73 19.64 12.54
C ASN A 440 1.24 19.86 11.12
N THR A 441 2.51 20.22 10.96
CA THR A 441 3.13 20.41 9.64
C THR A 441 3.25 19.09 8.89
N TYR A 442 3.68 18.02 9.57
CA TYR A 442 3.77 16.70 8.97
C TYR A 442 2.41 16.15 8.56
N ALA A 443 1.40 16.21 9.44
CA ALA A 443 0.04 15.77 9.10
C ALA A 443 -0.58 16.62 7.96
N ALA A 444 -0.39 17.93 7.96
CA ALA A 444 -0.82 18.77 6.83
C ALA A 444 -0.15 18.38 5.51
N ARG A 445 1.17 18.13 5.51
CA ARG A 445 1.90 17.68 4.32
C ARG A 445 1.49 16.28 3.87
N ALA A 446 1.18 15.38 4.80
CA ALA A 446 0.65 14.06 4.50
C ALA A 446 -0.68 14.18 3.74
N GLY A 447 -1.59 15.01 4.26
CA GLY A 447 -2.87 15.30 3.60
C GLY A 447 -2.69 15.92 2.22
N GLU A 448 -1.78 16.90 2.08
CA GLU A 448 -1.47 17.50 0.77
C GLU A 448 -0.99 16.47 -0.25
N GLY A 449 -0.19 15.48 0.17
CA GLY A 449 0.28 14.37 -0.68
C GLY A 449 -0.87 13.52 -1.23
N LEU A 450 -1.96 13.41 -0.48
CA LEU A 450 -3.21 12.74 -0.90
C LEU A 450 -4.25 13.71 -1.48
N GLY A 451 -3.90 14.99 -1.70
CA GLY A 451 -4.84 15.99 -2.22
C GLY A 451 -5.78 16.64 -1.20
N TRP A 452 -5.71 16.27 0.09
CA TRP A 452 -6.49 16.85 1.21
C TRP A 452 -5.88 18.18 1.70
N LYS A 453 -5.87 19.18 0.82
CA LYS A 453 -5.19 20.48 1.04
C LYS A 453 -5.74 21.32 2.20
N PHE A 454 -6.97 21.05 2.65
CA PHE A 454 -7.62 21.83 3.69
C PHE A 454 -7.03 21.61 5.10
N LEU A 455 -6.21 20.57 5.29
CA LEU A 455 -5.54 20.25 6.55
C LEU A 455 -4.42 21.24 6.93
N ARG A 456 -4.02 22.11 6.00
CA ARG A 456 -2.99 23.12 6.20
C ARG A 456 -3.47 24.30 7.07
N PHE A 457 -2.62 24.75 8.00
CA PHE A 457 -2.85 25.98 8.77
C PHE A 457 -2.25 27.22 8.12
N ASP A 458 -2.86 28.36 8.40
CA ASP A 458 -2.32 29.66 8.02
C ASP A 458 -1.02 29.91 8.80
N GLY A 459 0.07 30.18 8.08
CA GLY A 459 1.40 30.36 8.64
C GLY A 459 2.27 29.10 8.70
N SER A 460 1.80 27.94 8.22
CA SER A 460 2.70 26.81 7.99
C SER A 460 3.63 27.08 6.80
N ALA A 461 4.88 26.64 6.91
CA ALA A 461 5.90 26.83 5.87
C ALA A 461 5.36 26.40 4.50
N PRO A 462 5.70 27.11 3.41
CA PRO A 462 5.29 26.73 2.06
C PRO A 462 5.70 25.28 1.77
N ALA A 463 4.82 24.54 1.09
CA ALA A 463 5.07 23.18 0.67
C ALA A 463 6.40 23.11 -0.08
N SER A 464 7.25 22.14 0.25
CA SER A 464 8.37 21.81 -0.62
C SER A 464 7.80 21.29 -1.92
N THR A 465 8.29 21.80 -3.05
CA THR A 465 7.81 21.51 -4.41
C THR A 465 7.92 20.04 -4.84
N GLY A 466 8.44 19.15 -3.97
CA GLY A 466 8.72 17.74 -4.27
C GLY A 466 7.61 16.75 -3.93
N LEU A 467 6.56 17.12 -3.19
CA LEU A 467 5.48 16.19 -2.81
C LEU A 467 4.17 16.38 -3.58
N THR A 468 4.05 17.43 -4.38
CA THR A 468 2.83 17.66 -5.17
C THR A 468 2.94 16.99 -6.53
N LEU A 469 2.56 15.71 -6.63
CA LEU A 469 2.15 15.11 -7.90
C LEU A 469 0.79 15.68 -8.28
N SER A 470 0.76 16.94 -8.75
CA SER A 470 -0.45 17.57 -9.26
C SER A 470 -0.76 17.03 -10.66
N ILE A 471 -1.15 15.76 -10.75
CA ILE A 471 -1.76 15.17 -11.95
C ILE A 471 -3.24 15.56 -11.90
N GLY A 472 -3.60 16.64 -12.58
CA GLY A 472 -4.98 17.14 -12.63
C GLY A 472 -5.07 18.61 -12.22
N GLY A 473 -5.30 19.48 -13.21
CA GLY A 473 -5.40 20.93 -13.03
C GLY A 473 -6.68 21.37 -12.31
N SER A 474 -6.83 21.07 -11.02
CA SER A 474 -7.84 21.74 -10.20
C SER A 474 -7.30 23.10 -9.75
N ASN A 475 -7.76 24.14 -10.45
CA ASN A 475 -7.61 25.54 -10.02
C ASN A 475 -8.48 25.88 -8.78
N GLY A 476 -9.14 24.89 -8.17
CA GLY A 476 -9.97 25.03 -6.97
C GLY A 476 -9.14 24.85 -5.71
N LYS A 477 -9.05 25.89 -4.87
CA LYS A 477 -8.14 25.91 -3.71
C LYS A 477 -8.52 24.98 -2.55
N ASP A 478 -9.59 24.19 -2.61
CA ASP A 478 -10.06 23.38 -1.47
C ASP A 478 -10.94 22.16 -1.87
N GLU A 479 -11.02 21.80 -3.15
CA GLU A 479 -11.82 20.64 -3.58
C GLU A 479 -11.08 19.34 -3.27
N LEU A 480 -11.80 18.33 -2.75
CA LEU A 480 -11.24 17.00 -2.56
C LEU A 480 -10.88 16.37 -3.92
N PRO A 481 -9.81 15.56 -3.99
CA PRO A 481 -9.51 14.80 -5.19
C PRO A 481 -10.62 13.78 -5.48
N TRP A 482 -10.60 13.16 -6.66
CA TRP A 482 -11.42 11.96 -6.88
C TRP A 482 -11.09 10.87 -5.85
N GLN A 483 -12.04 9.99 -5.55
CA GLN A 483 -11.79 8.85 -4.68
C GLN A 483 -10.78 7.89 -5.30
N ALA A 484 -9.85 7.43 -4.47
CA ALA A 484 -8.67 6.68 -4.89
C ALA A 484 -8.57 5.35 -4.11
N GLY A 485 -9.69 4.66 -3.95
CA GLY A 485 -9.76 3.41 -3.21
C GLY A 485 -9.86 3.58 -1.70
N TRP A 486 -10.16 2.47 -1.01
CA TRP A 486 -10.38 2.50 0.43
C TRP A 486 -9.12 2.79 1.23
N GLU A 487 -7.98 2.16 0.89
CA GLU A 487 -6.71 2.35 1.62
C GLU A 487 -6.26 3.82 1.62
N SER A 488 -6.28 4.47 0.45
CA SER A 488 -5.90 5.88 0.31
C SER A 488 -6.85 6.81 1.06
N GLU A 489 -8.16 6.53 1.00
CA GLU A 489 -9.18 7.28 1.71
C GLU A 489 -9.08 7.10 3.23
N LEU A 490 -8.86 5.87 3.70
CA LEU A 490 -8.66 5.54 5.12
C LEU A 490 -7.42 6.26 5.66
N LEU A 491 -6.30 6.20 4.94
CA LEU A 491 -5.09 6.94 5.31
C LEU A 491 -5.36 8.45 5.41
N ALA A 492 -6.10 9.02 4.46
CA ALA A 492 -6.47 10.43 4.49
C ALA A 492 -7.35 10.80 5.69
N ARG A 493 -8.29 9.92 6.09
CA ARG A 493 -9.09 10.06 7.32
C ARG A 493 -8.21 10.01 8.56
N ASN A 494 -7.31 9.04 8.66
CA ASN A 494 -6.39 8.90 9.79
C ASN A 494 -5.47 10.11 9.90
N ILE A 495 -5.03 10.69 8.79
CA ILE A 495 -4.29 11.96 8.78
C ILE A 495 -5.15 13.13 9.28
N ALA A 496 -6.40 13.24 8.84
CA ALA A 496 -7.30 14.30 9.28
C ALA A 496 -7.64 14.19 10.78
N LEU A 497 -7.88 12.97 11.28
CA LEU A 497 -8.11 12.70 12.70
C LEU A 497 -6.84 12.96 13.52
N GLN A 498 -5.66 12.58 13.03
CA GLN A 498 -4.40 12.94 13.68
C GLN A 498 -4.19 14.46 13.72
N GLN A 499 -4.60 15.20 12.69
CA GLN A 499 -4.54 16.66 12.68
C GLN A 499 -5.49 17.29 13.72
N ILE A 500 -6.68 16.73 13.88
CA ILE A 500 -7.63 17.10 14.96
C ILE A 500 -6.98 16.83 16.32
N ARG A 501 -6.42 15.63 16.51
CA ARG A 501 -5.73 15.23 17.75
C ARG A 501 -4.62 16.20 18.13
N ASN A 502 -3.75 16.53 17.17
CA ASN A 502 -2.67 17.50 17.36
C ASN A 502 -3.21 18.86 17.87
N CYS A 503 -4.30 19.36 17.28
CA CYS A 503 -4.92 20.61 17.70
C CYS A 503 -5.61 20.52 19.07
N LEU A 504 -6.28 19.42 19.36
CA LEU A 504 -6.92 19.19 20.64
C LEU A 504 -5.87 19.19 21.76
N TYR A 505 -4.77 18.46 21.60
CA TYR A 505 -3.66 18.51 22.55
C TYR A 505 -3.11 19.92 22.71
N ALA A 506 -2.89 20.64 21.60
CA ALA A 506 -2.35 22.00 21.67
C ALA A 506 -3.28 22.99 22.39
N THR A 507 -4.59 22.85 22.23
CA THR A 507 -5.59 23.78 22.80
C THR A 507 -5.99 23.42 24.23
N LYS A 508 -6.18 22.13 24.51
CA LYS A 508 -6.74 21.62 25.76
C LYS A 508 -5.67 21.31 26.82
N SER A 509 -4.45 20.98 26.43
CA SER A 509 -3.37 20.72 27.41
C SER A 509 -2.74 22.00 27.96
N GLU A 510 -1.99 21.87 29.05
CA GLU A 510 -1.17 22.95 29.63
C GLU A 510 0.23 23.05 29.01
N ILE A 511 0.52 22.21 28.00
CA ILE A 511 1.85 22.09 27.38
C ILE A 511 2.17 23.32 26.51
N ILE A 512 1.14 24.00 25.98
CA ILE A 512 1.27 25.14 25.07
C ILE A 512 0.89 26.46 25.75
N PRO A 513 1.69 27.53 25.59
CA PRO A 513 1.35 28.86 26.09
C PRO A 513 0.01 29.38 25.58
N GLN A 514 -0.71 30.13 26.42
CA GLN A 514 -2.07 30.60 26.11
C GLN A 514 -2.14 31.47 24.85
N GLU A 515 -1.08 32.21 24.54
CA GLU A 515 -0.96 33.06 23.34
C GLU A 515 -0.98 32.25 22.03
N ASP A 516 -0.42 31.04 22.04
CA ASP A 516 -0.31 30.18 20.86
C ASP A 516 -1.56 29.32 20.64
N LYS A 517 -2.37 29.09 21.68
CA LYS A 517 -3.57 28.25 21.61
C LYS A 517 -4.59 28.70 20.56
N ASN A 518 -4.69 30.00 20.32
CA ASN A 518 -5.65 30.57 19.35
C ASN A 518 -5.40 30.09 17.92
N LYS A 519 -4.14 29.90 17.53
CA LYS A 519 -3.75 29.36 16.22
C LYS A 519 -4.32 27.96 16.02
N TYR A 520 -4.11 27.08 16.99
CA TYR A 520 -4.58 25.69 16.93
C TYR A 520 -6.10 25.57 17.02
N ALA A 521 -6.76 26.42 17.81
CA ALA A 521 -8.22 26.47 17.87
C ALA A 521 -8.83 26.88 16.52
N THR A 522 -8.20 27.83 15.83
CA THR A 522 -8.60 28.24 14.48
C THR A 522 -8.38 27.12 13.47
N GLY A 523 -7.23 26.44 13.55
CA GLY A 523 -6.91 25.27 12.73
C GLY A 523 -7.90 24.12 12.91
N LEU A 524 -8.20 23.76 14.16
CA LEU A 524 -9.21 22.76 14.52
C LEU A 524 -10.57 23.07 13.89
N LYS A 525 -11.05 24.31 14.09
CA LYS A 525 -12.34 24.75 13.53
C LYS A 525 -12.36 24.66 12.01
N LYS A 526 -11.26 25.02 11.33
CA LYS A 526 -11.13 24.92 9.88
C LYS A 526 -11.27 23.47 9.41
N VAL A 527 -10.53 22.55 10.03
CA VAL A 527 -10.56 21.11 9.68
C VAL A 527 -11.96 20.53 9.90
N LEU A 528 -12.55 20.76 11.07
CA LEU A 528 -13.89 20.26 11.40
C LEU A 528 -14.96 20.80 10.45
N ASN A 529 -14.95 22.09 10.12
CA ASN A 529 -15.90 22.66 9.16
C ASN A 529 -15.83 22.00 7.79
N LYS A 530 -14.63 21.60 7.34
CA LYS A 530 -14.43 20.95 6.04
C LYS A 530 -14.83 19.49 6.07
N LEU A 531 -14.59 18.78 7.17
CA LEU A 531 -15.02 17.40 7.37
C LEU A 531 -16.55 17.31 7.48
N ASN A 532 -17.17 18.21 8.23
CA ASN A 532 -18.63 18.28 8.38
C ASN A 532 -19.36 18.67 7.08
N ALA A 533 -18.65 19.25 6.10
CA ALA A 533 -19.20 19.54 4.79
C ALA A 533 -19.21 18.33 3.84
N GLN A 534 -18.51 17.24 4.19
CA GLN A 534 -18.49 16.02 3.39
C GLN A 534 -19.82 15.26 3.52
N GLN A 535 -20.20 14.58 2.45
CA GLN A 535 -21.44 13.82 2.36
C GLN A 535 -21.19 12.43 1.75
N GLY A 536 -22.14 11.52 1.96
CA GLY A 536 -22.05 10.16 1.42
C GLY A 536 -20.93 9.35 2.04
N GLU A 537 -20.29 8.51 1.24
CA GLU A 537 -19.27 7.55 1.68
C GLU A 537 -18.02 8.23 2.26
N ARG A 538 -17.77 9.50 1.93
CA ARG A 538 -16.62 10.29 2.41
C ARG A 538 -16.87 11.06 3.70
N ALA A 539 -18.09 11.02 4.24
CA ALA A 539 -18.35 11.61 5.54
C ALA A 539 -17.61 10.83 6.64
N ILE A 540 -16.89 11.54 7.52
CA ILE A 540 -16.32 10.91 8.71
C ILE A 540 -17.46 10.56 9.66
N SER A 541 -17.57 9.29 9.98
CA SER A 541 -18.58 8.73 10.88
C SER A 541 -18.04 8.59 12.31
N GLN A 542 -18.94 8.31 13.25
CA GLN A 542 -18.55 7.96 14.62
C GLN A 542 -17.64 6.71 14.65
N LYS A 543 -17.91 5.74 13.78
CA LYS A 543 -17.09 4.52 13.67
C LYS A 543 -15.65 4.81 13.24
N ASP A 544 -15.44 5.78 12.35
CA ASP A 544 -14.08 6.19 11.96
C ASP A 544 -13.31 6.74 13.16
N VAL A 545 -13.98 7.49 14.04
CA VAL A 545 -13.38 8.02 15.27
C VAL A 545 -13.12 6.89 16.26
N GLU A 546 -14.06 5.96 16.44
CA GLU A 546 -13.89 4.80 17.32
C GLU A 546 -12.71 3.92 16.88
N ARG A 547 -12.60 3.61 15.59
CA ARG A 547 -11.46 2.88 15.01
C ARG A 547 -10.14 3.61 15.25
N PHE A 548 -10.08 4.91 14.94
CA PHE A 548 -8.89 5.71 15.17
C PHE A 548 -8.46 5.76 16.65
N LEU A 549 -9.42 5.79 17.58
CA LEU A 549 -9.13 5.73 19.01
C LEU A 549 -8.67 4.35 19.45
N ALA A 550 -9.23 3.28 18.90
CA ALA A 550 -8.76 1.91 19.14
C ALA A 550 -7.31 1.74 18.68
N GLU A 551 -6.97 2.19 17.46
CA GLU A 551 -5.60 2.18 16.94
C GLU A 551 -4.62 2.92 17.88
N ILE A 552 -5.03 4.06 18.45
CA ILE A 552 -4.21 4.79 19.42
C ILE A 552 -4.06 4.00 20.73
N GLU A 553 -5.12 3.32 21.19
CA GLU A 553 -5.06 2.51 22.41
C GLU A 553 -4.15 1.29 22.24
N ASP A 554 -4.10 0.73 21.04
CA ASP A 554 -3.19 -0.36 20.69
C ASP A 554 -1.74 0.16 20.58
N ASP A 555 -1.53 1.27 19.87
CA ASP A 555 -0.20 1.87 19.66
C ASP A 555 0.41 2.42 20.96
N GLU A 556 -0.34 3.24 21.70
CA GLU A 556 0.14 4.07 22.82
C GLU A 556 -0.29 3.56 24.20
N GLY A 557 -1.16 2.55 24.25
CA GLY A 557 -1.87 2.13 25.47
C GLY A 557 -3.09 3.00 25.76
N LEU A 558 -3.76 2.73 26.89
CA LEU A 558 -5.01 3.38 27.28
C LEU A 558 -4.99 4.92 27.13
N ILE A 559 -5.93 5.44 26.34
CA ILE A 559 -6.18 6.87 26.19
C ILE A 559 -6.76 7.42 27.49
N GLU A 560 -6.28 8.59 27.91
CA GLU A 560 -6.78 9.25 29.12
C GLU A 560 -8.26 9.64 28.95
N GLU A 561 -9.06 9.50 30.02
CA GLU A 561 -10.47 9.89 30.02
C GLU A 561 -10.71 11.35 29.63
N THR A 562 -9.73 12.21 29.89
CA THR A 562 -9.70 13.62 29.46
C THR A 562 -9.70 13.73 27.94
N GLU A 563 -8.84 12.98 27.25
CA GLU A 563 -8.78 12.95 25.79
C GLU A 563 -10.06 12.32 25.20
N LYS A 564 -10.57 11.23 25.79
CA LYS A 564 -11.87 10.65 25.39
C LYS A 564 -13.00 11.68 25.49
N GLY A 565 -12.99 12.51 26.52
CA GLY A 565 -13.91 13.64 26.68
C GLY A 565 -13.82 14.65 25.54
N TRP A 566 -12.62 14.97 25.07
CA TRP A 566 -12.43 15.91 23.96
C TRP A 566 -13.02 15.38 22.65
N TRP A 567 -12.84 14.09 22.35
CA TRP A 567 -13.42 13.47 21.15
C TRP A 567 -14.94 13.45 21.19
N LYS A 568 -15.53 13.15 22.35
CA LYS A 568 -16.99 13.26 22.56
C LYS A 568 -17.50 14.68 22.35
N GLU A 569 -16.75 15.71 22.78
CA GLU A 569 -17.14 17.12 22.54
C GLU A 569 -17.07 17.52 21.06
N VAL A 570 -16.12 16.98 20.30
CA VAL A 570 -15.90 17.35 18.90
C VAL A 570 -16.93 16.71 17.96
N PHE A 571 -17.37 15.49 18.28
CA PHE A 571 -18.27 14.68 17.44
C PHE A 571 -19.67 14.46 18.07
N ALA A 572 -20.01 15.20 19.12
CA ALA A 572 -21.40 15.34 19.62
C ALA A 572 -22.18 16.32 18.74
#